data_AF-A0A9P7R926-F1
#
_entry.id   AF-A0A9P7R926-F1
#
_cell.length_a   1.000
_cell.length_b   1.000
_cell.length_c   1.000
_cell.angle_alpha   90.00
_cell.angle_beta   90.00
_cell.angle_gamma   90.00
#
_symmetry.space_group_name_H-M   'P 1'
#
loop_
_entity.id
_entity.type
_entity.pdbx_description
1 polymer ?
#
loop_
_entity_poly.entity_id
_entity_poly.type
_entity_poly.pdbx_seq_one_letter_code
_entity_poly.pdbx_strand_id
1 'polypeptide(L)' 'MCSCYKKSVPDLHAAYHFCQPGSGHKYCVNKTTNVQACIMGTPITQANCASSYGSDWVAECEHYTGGCPPGMTEQ' A
#
# COMPACT_ATOMS: atom_id res chain seq x y z
N MET A 1 -4.56 -2.01 6.11
CA MET A 1 -4.12 -1.95 4.72
C MET A 1 -3.46 -0.60 4.51
N CYS A 2 -2.22 -0.61 4.06
CA CYS A 2 -1.40 0.58 3.91
C CYS A 2 -0.86 0.68 2.49
N SER A 3 -0.77 1.91 1.99
CA SER A 3 -0.16 2.27 0.72
C SER A 3 0.51 3.63 0.81
N CYS A 4 1.22 4.01 -0.24
CA CYS A 4 1.63 5.37 -0.49
C CYS A 4 0.95 5.85 -1.77
N TYR A 5 0.26 6.99 -1.75
CA TYR A 5 -0.25 7.61 -2.98
C TYR A 5 0.63 8.78 -3.41
N LYS A 6 0.68 9.07 -4.71
CA LYS A 6 1.43 10.20 -5.25
C LYS A 6 0.53 11.45 -5.31
N LYS A 7 0.88 12.58 -4.70
CA LYS A 7 -0.01 13.77 -4.70
C LYS A 7 -0.30 14.30 -6.10
N SER A 8 0.68 14.24 -7.00
CA SER A 8 0.51 14.66 -8.40
C SER A 8 -0.33 13.70 -9.24
N VAL A 9 -0.53 12.45 -8.79
CA VAL A 9 -1.38 11.44 -9.43
C VAL A 9 -2.08 10.65 -8.31
N PRO A 10 -3.14 11.20 -7.69
CA PRO A 10 -3.73 10.63 -6.48
C PRO A 10 -4.19 9.18 -6.66
N ASP A 11 -4.60 8.78 -7.88
CA ASP A 11 -5.02 7.42 -8.20
C ASP A 11 -3.87 6.40 -8.25
N LEU A 12 -2.61 6.85 -8.19
CA LEU A 12 -1.44 5.98 -8.17
C LEU A 12 -1.05 5.64 -6.74
N HIS A 13 -1.40 4.43 -6.30
CA HIS A 13 -1.02 3.91 -4.98
C HIS A 13 0.00 2.78 -5.11
N ALA A 14 1.08 2.86 -4.33
CA ALA A 14 2.17 1.90 -4.31
C ALA A 14 2.43 1.38 -2.89
N ALA A 15 2.54 0.06 -2.74
CA ALA A 15 2.81 -0.58 -1.45
C ALA A 15 3.86 -1.70 -1.52
N TYR A 16 4.35 -2.03 -2.72
CA TYR A 16 5.23 -3.16 -2.96
C TYR A 16 6.50 -3.15 -2.08
N HIS A 17 7.15 -2.00 -1.92
CA HIS A 17 8.37 -1.87 -1.09
C HIS A 17 8.16 -2.22 0.39
N PHE A 18 6.91 -2.17 0.87
CA PHE A 18 6.55 -2.43 2.27
C PHE A 18 5.93 -3.81 2.46
N CYS A 19 5.47 -4.42 1.37
CA CYS A 19 4.87 -5.75 1.38
C CYS A 19 5.89 -6.85 1.13
N GLN A 20 7.01 -6.80 1.86
CA GLN A 20 8.02 -7.85 1.79
C GLN A 20 7.44 -9.20 2.24
N PRO A 21 7.83 -10.32 1.59
CA PRO A 21 7.36 -11.65 1.96
C PRO A 21 7.80 -11.98 3.38
N GLY A 22 6.81 -12.17 4.26
CA GLY A 22 6.98 -12.44 5.68
C GLY A 22 5.64 -12.86 6.30
N SER A 23 5.69 -13.48 7.48
CA SER A 23 4.48 -13.95 8.17
C SER A 23 3.57 -12.78 8.53
N GLY A 24 2.37 -12.75 7.94
CA GLY A 24 1.33 -11.77 8.25
C GLY A 24 1.22 -10.58 7.30
N HIS A 25 2.01 -10.55 6.23
CA HIS A 25 1.85 -9.57 5.16
C HIS A 25 1.01 -10.14 4.02
N LYS A 26 0.09 -9.35 3.46
CA LYS A 26 -0.64 -9.68 2.23
C LYS A 26 -0.58 -8.53 1.26
N TYR A 27 -0.07 -8.80 0.07
CA TYR A 27 0.00 -7.83 -0.99
C TYR A 27 -1.28 -7.87 -1.82
N CYS A 28 -2.01 -6.76 -1.86
CA CYS A 28 -3.30 -6.63 -2.51
C CYS A 28 -3.19 -5.67 -3.69
N VAL A 29 -3.66 -6.09 -4.86
CA VAL A 29 -3.58 -5.29 -6.09
C VAL A 29 -4.95 -5.19 -6.74
N ASN A 30 -5.40 -3.96 -7.00
CA ASN A 30 -6.49 -3.67 -7.92
C ASN A 30 -5.89 -3.24 -9.26
N LYS A 31 -5.95 -4.11 -10.27
CA LYS A 31 -5.39 -3.83 -11.60
C LYS A 31 -6.20 -2.79 -12.39
N THR A 32 -7.48 -2.61 -12.06
CA THR A 32 -8.37 -1.67 -12.75
C THR A 32 -8.08 -0.23 -12.36
N THR A 33 -7.83 0.01 -11.07
CA THR A 33 -7.52 1.34 -10.53
C THR A 33 -6.02 1.56 -10.29
N ASN A 34 -5.18 0.58 -10.60
CA ASN A 34 -3.74 0.59 -10.35
C ASN A 34 -3.37 0.87 -8.89
N VAL A 35 -4.22 0.43 -7.96
CA VAL A 35 -4.02 0.58 -6.52
C VAL A 35 -3.29 -0.65 -5.99
N GLN A 36 -2.14 -0.42 -5.36
CA GLN A 36 -1.40 -1.43 -4.63
C GLN A 36 -1.45 -1.13 -3.15
N ALA A 37 -1.71 -2.15 -2.35
CA ALA A 37 -1.84 -2.01 -0.92
C ALA A 37 -1.27 -3.22 -0.18
N CYS A 38 -0.81 -3.00 1.05
CA CYS A 38 -0.27 -4.05 1.90
C CYS A 38 -1.10 -4.18 3.18
N ILE A 39 -1.57 -5.38 3.47
CA ILE A 39 -2.09 -5.71 4.80
C ILE A 39 -0.89 -6.08 5.65
N MET A 40 -0.60 -5.27 6.66
CA MET A 40 0.54 -5.45 7.57
C MET A 40 0.17 -4.89 8.95
N GLY A 41 0.82 -5.41 10.00
CA GLY A 41 0.55 -5.01 11.39
C GLY A 41 1.14 -3.65 11.77
N THR A 42 2.18 -3.20 11.05
CA THR A 42 2.85 -1.92 11.31
C THR A 42 2.43 -0.89 10.27
N PRO A 43 1.99 0.32 10.66
CA PRO A 43 1.61 1.35 9.70
C PRO A 43 2.82 1.87 8.90
N ILE A 44 2.60 2.15 7.61
CA ILE A 44 3.53 2.91 6.78
C ILE A 44 3.46 4.38 7.21
N THR A 45 4.61 4.99 7.46
CA THR A 45 4.70 6.42 7.80
C THR A 45 5.01 7.28 6.58
N GLN A 46 4.75 8.59 6.69
CA GLN A 46 5.13 9.56 5.66
C GLN A 46 6.61 9.47 5.29
N ALA A 47 7.48 9.26 6.27
CA ALA A 47 8.93 9.11 6.06
C ALA A 47 9.27 7.85 5.25
N ASN A 48 8.52 6.75 5.45
CA ASN A 48 8.69 5.53 4.66
C ASN A 48 8.34 5.78 3.18
N CYS A 49 7.20 6.41 2.90
CA CYS A 49 6.80 6.76 1.54
C CYS A 49 7.81 7.71 0.87
N ALA A 50 8.25 8.74 1.59
CA ALA A 50 9.25 9.67 1.10
C ALA A 50 10.59 8.98 0.77
N SER A 51 11.00 8.02 1.61
CA SER A 51 12.25 7.27 1.42
C SER A 51 12.18 6.23 0.30
N SER A 52 11.02 5.60 0.06
CA SER A 52 10.89 4.54 -0.95
C SER A 52 10.50 5.06 -2.33
N TYR A 53 9.70 6.12 -2.39
CA TYR A 53 9.11 6.60 -3.65
C TYR A 53 9.37 8.09 -3.95
N GLY A 54 9.81 8.87 -2.96
CA GLY A 54 10.12 10.30 -3.09
C GLY A 54 9.17 11.21 -2.30
N SER A 55 9.55 12.47 -2.12
CA SER A 55 8.89 13.42 -1.22
C SER A 55 7.44 13.77 -1.59
N ASP A 56 7.02 13.53 -2.84
CA ASP A 56 5.65 13.75 -3.33
C ASP A 56 4.67 12.61 -2.97
N TRP A 57 5.15 11.56 -2.31
CA TRP A 57 4.34 10.42 -1.92
C TRP A 57 3.87 10.54 -0.48
N VAL A 58 2.59 10.24 -0.25
CA VAL A 58 1.92 10.38 1.04
C VAL A 58 1.50 9.03 1.57
N ALA A 59 1.73 8.80 2.86
CA ALA A 59 1.28 7.58 3.51
C ALA A 59 -0.25 7.57 3.67
N GLU A 60 -0.86 6.47 3.28
CA GLU A 60 -2.28 6.20 3.47
C GLU A 60 -2.43 4.82 4.12
N CYS A 61 -2.93 4.81 5.35
CA CYS A 61 -3.11 3.60 6.12
C CYS A 61 -4.51 3.57 6.71
N GLU A 62 -5.23 2.50 6.41
CA GLU A 62 -6.49 2.15 7.05
C GLU A 62 -6.28 0.91 7.91
N HIS A 63 -6.88 0.86 9.10
CA HIS A 63 -6.85 -0.36 9.89
C HIS A 63 -7.71 -1.41 9.16
N TYR A 64 -7.08 -2.49 8.70
CA TYR A 64 -7.77 -3.54 7.96
C TYR A 64 -7.23 -4.89 8.40
N THR A 65 -8.14 -5.74 8.89
CA THR A 65 -7.87 -7.09 9.35
C THR A 65 -8.67 -8.06 8.48
N GLY A 66 -7.99 -8.90 7.68
CA GLY A 66 -8.67 -9.84 6.78
C GLY A 66 -7.86 -10.17 5.52
N GLY A 67 -8.51 -10.79 4.53
CA GLY A 67 -7.96 -10.96 3.17
C GLY A 67 -8.16 -9.72 2.31
N CYS A 68 -7.58 -9.68 1.10
CA CYS A 68 -7.70 -8.51 0.22
C CYS A 68 -9.16 -8.09 0.01
N PRO A 69 -9.47 -6.78 0.04
CA PRO A 69 -10.83 -6.29 -0.11
C PRO A 69 -11.42 -6.61 -1.50
N PRO A 70 -12.76 -6.56 -1.66
CA PRO A 70 -13.40 -6.83 -2.94
C PRO A 70 -12.82 -5.98 -4.07
N GLY A 71 -12.51 -6.61 -5.20
CA GLY A 71 -11.87 -5.95 -6.35
C GLY A 71 -10.34 -5.91 -6.29
N MET A 72 -9.72 -6.38 -5.21
CA MET A 72 -8.28 -6.63 -5.12
C MET A 72 -7.96 -8.12 -5.16
N THR A 73 -6.84 -8.46 -5.79
CA THR A 73 -6.28 -9.82 -5.80
C THR A 73 -5.06 -9.87 -4.90
N GLU A 74 -4.99 -10.92 -4.08
CA GLU A 74 -3.78 -11.25 -3.30
C GLU A 74 -2.70 -11.75 -4.27
N GLN A 75 -1.50 -11.16 -4.20
CA GLN A 75 -0.33 -11.52 -5.02
C GLN A 75 0.85 -11.96 -4.17
#